data_AF-A0A133XE22-F1
#
_entry.id   AF-A0A133XE22-F1
#
_cell.length_a   1.000
_cell.length_b   1.000
_cell.length_c   1.000
_cell.angle_alpha   90.00
_cell.angle_beta   90.00
_cell.angle_gamma   90.00
#
_symmetry.space_group_name_H-M   'P 1'
#
loop_
_entity.id
_entity.type
_entity.pdbx_description
1 polymer ?
#
loop_
_entity_poly.entity_id
_entity_poly.type
_entity_poly.pdbx_seq_one_letter_code
_entity_poly.pdbx_strand_id
1 'polypeptide(L)' 'MAKTKKPTHQPDWSFSSAADALHQEGNWLWIPLCKEWRDVISKPEEIVRQKFIRTLVEHYGYAPFTDVEGATL' A
#
# COMPACT_ATOMS: atom_id res chain seq x y z
N MET A 1 13.35 20.38 -4.27
CA MET A 1 12.99 19.13 -3.58
C MET A 1 13.77 17.99 -4.25
N ALA A 2 14.64 17.30 -3.52
CA ALA A 2 15.50 16.26 -4.09
C ALA A 2 14.64 15.13 -4.69
N LYS A 3 14.93 14.73 -5.93
CA LYS A 3 14.30 13.56 -6.56
C LYS A 3 14.80 12.32 -5.82
N THR A 4 14.04 11.84 -4.83
CA THR A 4 14.30 10.58 -4.15
C THR A 4 14.19 9.46 -5.18
N LYS A 5 15.20 8.60 -5.27
CA LYS A 5 15.19 7.45 -6.19
C LYS A 5 14.00 6.54 -5.89
N LYS A 6 13.36 5.99 -6.93
CA LYS A 6 12.26 5.01 -6.79
C LYS A 6 12.78 3.82 -5.96
N PRO A 7 12.10 3.44 -4.87
CA PRO A 7 12.48 2.25 -4.12
C PRO A 7 12.37 1.01 -5.01
N THR A 8 13.30 0.07 -4.81
CA THR A 8 13.37 -1.19 -5.58
C THR A 8 12.95 -2.40 -4.78
N HIS A 9 12.78 -2.28 -3.46
CA HIS A 9 12.31 -3.38 -2.63
C HIS A 9 10.79 -3.45 -2.65
N GLN A 10 10.25 -4.64 -2.56
CA GLN A 10 8.82 -4.87 -2.37
C GLN A 10 8.58 -5.10 -0.87
N PRO A 11 7.62 -4.40 -0.24
CA PRO A 11 7.19 -4.73 1.11
C PRO A 11 6.66 -6.17 1.18
N ASP A 12 7.03 -6.90 2.25
CA ASP A 12 6.55 -8.28 2.47
C ASP A 12 5.03 -8.34 2.68
N TRP A 13 4.44 -7.25 3.18
CA TRP A 13 3.03 -7.15 3.50
C TRP A 13 2.32 -6.18 2.56
N SER A 14 1.05 -6.47 2.24
CA SER A 14 0.24 -5.58 1.40
C SER A 14 -0.01 -4.22 2.06
N PHE A 15 -0.11 -4.16 3.39
CA PHE A 15 -0.21 -2.92 4.15
C PHE A 15 0.70 -2.96 5.36
N SER A 16 1.09 -1.77 5.84
CA SER A 16 1.89 -1.62 7.04
C SER A 16 1.11 -2.10 8.27
N SER A 17 1.79 -2.77 9.19
CA SER A 17 1.21 -3.32 10.42
C SER A 17 0.63 -2.24 11.35
N ALA A 18 1.07 -1.00 11.22
CA ALA A 18 0.49 0.13 11.96
C ALA A 18 -0.87 0.52 11.37
N ALA A 19 -1.89 0.74 12.22
CA ALA A 19 -3.22 1.18 11.81
C ALA A 19 -3.16 2.46 10.93
N ASP A 20 -3.94 2.52 9.85
CA ASP A 20 -3.98 3.61 8.85
C ASP A 20 -2.65 3.93 8.11
N ALA A 21 -1.56 3.21 8.38
CA ALA A 21 -0.27 3.44 7.74
C ALA A 21 -0.17 2.80 6.34
N LEU A 22 0.31 3.57 5.36
CA LEU A 22 0.66 3.03 4.05
C LEU A 22 2.18 2.83 3.97
N HIS A 23 2.63 1.92 3.10
CA HIS A 23 4.05 1.80 2.79
C HIS A 23 4.49 3.01 1.97
N GLN A 24 5.11 3.98 2.64
CA GLN A 24 5.55 5.23 2.05
C GLN A 24 7.02 5.48 2.33
N GLU A 25 7.78 5.82 1.30
CA GLU A 25 9.18 6.19 1.37
C GLU A 25 9.40 7.56 0.73
N GLY A 26 9.47 8.58 1.57
CA GLY A 26 9.45 9.97 1.12
C GLY A 26 8.21 10.26 0.28
N ASN A 27 8.42 10.36 -1.03
CA ASN A 27 7.40 10.72 -2.01
C ASN A 27 6.82 9.52 -2.76
N TRP A 28 7.32 8.32 -2.47
CA TRP A 28 6.92 7.08 -3.10
C TRP A 28 5.92 6.35 -2.22
N LEU A 29 4.81 5.94 -2.80
CA LEU A 29 3.78 5.12 -2.18
C LEU A 29 3.76 3.76 -2.86
N TRP A 30 3.82 2.69 -2.07
CA TRP A 30 3.60 1.36 -2.58
C TRP A 30 2.12 1.17 -2.88
N ILE A 31 1.81 0.76 -4.11
CA ILE A 31 0.46 0.37 -4.52
C ILE A 31 0.41 -1.15 -4.51
N PRO A 32 -0.26 -1.77 -3.51
CA PRO A 32 -0.25 -3.21 -3.38
C PRO A 32 -0.81 -3.86 -4.64
N LEU A 33 -1.97 -3.39 -5.12
CA LEU A 33 -2.67 -3.93 -6.29
C LEU A 33 -1.83 -3.97 -7.57
N CYS A 34 -0.90 -3.04 -7.73
CA CYS A 34 -0.04 -2.97 -8.91
C CYS A 34 1.37 -3.52 -8.66
N LYS A 35 1.69 -3.91 -7.41
CA LYS A 35 3.03 -4.27 -6.94
C LYS A 35 4.09 -3.27 -7.43
N GLU A 36 3.78 -1.97 -7.29
CA GLU A 36 4.63 -0.89 -7.79
C GLU A 36 4.68 0.29 -6.81
N TRP A 37 5.86 0.91 -6.73
CA TRP A 37 6.06 2.24 -6.17
C TRP A 37 5.60 3.34 -7.14
N ARG A 38 4.70 4.20 -6.67
CA ARG A 38 4.20 5.38 -7.38
C ARG A 38 4.66 6.66 -6.70
N ASP A 39 5.09 7.63 -7.50
CA ASP A 39 5.32 8.99 -7.00
C ASP A 39 3.95 9.65 -6.74
N VAL A 40 3.72 10.07 -5.51
CA VAL A 40 2.45 10.68 -5.08
C VAL A 40 2.52 12.19 -4.90
N ILE A 41 3.66 12.84 -5.24
CA ILE A 41 3.81 14.30 -5.13
C ILE A 41 2.75 15.02 -5.96
N SER A 42 2.54 14.51 -7.19
CA SER A 42 1.59 15.07 -8.14
C SER A 42 0.21 14.43 -8.06
N LYS A 43 0.01 13.44 -7.17
CA LYS A 43 -1.18 12.59 -7.11
C LYS A 43 -1.61 12.29 -5.67
N PRO A 44 -2.00 13.31 -4.89
CA PRO A 44 -2.48 13.12 -3.52
C PRO A 44 -3.73 12.23 -3.45
N GLU A 45 -4.52 12.15 -4.53
CA GLU A 45 -5.69 11.28 -4.64
C GLU A 45 -5.34 9.78 -4.52
N GLU A 46 -4.13 9.38 -4.93
CA GLU A 46 -3.69 7.99 -4.81
C GLU A 46 -3.47 7.62 -3.33
N ILE A 47 -3.01 8.56 -2.49
CA ILE A 47 -2.88 8.35 -1.04
C ILE A 47 -4.26 8.04 -0.44
N VAL A 48 -5.26 8.86 -0.77
CA VAL A 48 -6.64 8.67 -0.28
C VAL A 48 -7.21 7.33 -0.75
N ARG A 49 -6.99 6.98 -2.02
CA ARG A 49 -7.41 5.70 -2.58
C ARG A 49 -6.79 4.51 -1.85
N GLN A 50 -5.49 4.55 -1.58
CA GLN A 50 -4.82 3.46 -0.86
C GLN A 50 -5.29 3.36 0.59
N LYS A 51 -5.55 4.48 1.28
CA LYS A 51 -6.18 4.47 2.61
C LYS A 51 -7.56 3.82 2.58
N PHE A 52 -8.39 4.18 1.60
CA PHE A 52 -9.72 3.62 1.45
C PHE A 52 -9.67 2.10 1.17
N ILE A 53 -8.79 1.67 0.26
CA ILE A 53 -8.57 0.24 0.00
C ILE A 53 -8.18 -0.47 1.29
N ARG A 54 -7.23 0.09 2.07
CA ARG A 54 -6.85 -0.47 3.37
C ARG A 54 -8.05 -0.60 4.32
N THR A 55 -8.89 0.43 4.44
CA THR A 55 -10.12 0.36 5.26
C THR A 55 -11.03 -0.78 4.80
N LEU A 56 -11.17 -1.00 3.49
CA LEU A 56 -11.93 -2.12 2.96
C LEU A 56 -11.32 -3.47 3.35
N VAL A 57 -10.00 -3.60 3.32
CA VAL A 57 -9.31 -4.82 3.75
C VAL A 57 -9.50 -5.07 5.24
N GLU A 58 -9.26 -4.05 6.05
CA GLU A 58 -9.21 -4.13 7.51
C GLU A 58 -10.60 -4.33 8.12
N HIS A 59 -11.62 -3.59 7.65
CA HIS A 59 -12.97 -3.63 8.25
C HIS A 59 -13.92 -4.60 7.56
N TYR A 60 -13.71 -4.89 6.28
CA TYR A 60 -14.65 -5.67 5.48
C TYR A 60 -14.03 -6.97 4.94
N GLY A 61 -12.76 -7.25 5.25
CA GLY A 61 -12.10 -8.50 4.86
C GLY A 61 -11.83 -8.63 3.36
N TYR A 62 -11.87 -7.53 2.60
CA TYR A 62 -11.51 -7.59 1.17
C TYR A 62 -10.03 -7.89 1.01
N ALA A 63 -9.67 -8.99 0.37
CA ALA A 63 -8.27 -9.32 0.09
C ALA A 63 -7.86 -8.74 -1.28
N PRO A 64 -6.92 -7.76 -1.34
CA PRO A 64 -6.42 -7.22 -2.61
C PRO A 64 -5.51 -8.22 -3.34
N PHE A 65 -5.09 -9.29 -2.66
CA PHE A 65 -4.49 -10.47 -3.25
C PHE A 65 -5.04 -11.70 -2.53
N THR A 66 -5.60 -12.64 -3.28
CA THR A 66 -5.78 -14.01 -2.79
C THR A 66 -4.41 -14.67 -2.74
N ASP A 67 -3.67 -14.45 -1.65
CA ASP A 67 -2.82 -15.52 -1.17
C ASP A 67 -3.66 -16.28 -0.13
N VAL A 68 -4.24 -17.37 -0.62
CA VAL A 68 -5.05 -18.28 0.18
C VAL A 68 -4.07 -19.12 0.99
N GLU A 69 -3.44 -18.54 2.01
CA GLU A 69 -2.71 -19.34 2.99
C GLU A 69 -2.98 -18.78 4.39
N GLY A 70 -3.83 -19.48 5.14
CA GLY A 70 -3.97 -19.24 6.58
C GLY A 70 -5.26 -18.60 7.07
N ALA A 71 -6.40 -18.82 6.41
CA ALA A 71 -7.67 -18.79 7.13
C ALA A 71 -7.74 -20.04 8.02
N THR A 72 -7.19 -19.93 9.25
CA THR A 72 -7.47 -20.93 10.28
C THR A 72 -8.81 -20.57 10.93
N LEU A 73 -9.71 -21.55 10.90
CA LEU A 73 -11.03 -21.60 11.54
C LEU A 73 -11.01 -21.14 13.00
#